data_AF-A0A146G8T2-F1
#
_entry.id   AF-A0A146G8T2-F1
#
_cell.length_a   1.000
_cell.length_b   1.000
_cell.length_c   1.000
_cell.angle_alpha   90.00
_cell.angle_beta   90.00
_cell.angle_gamma   90.00
#
_symmetry.space_group_name_H-M   'P 1'
#
loop_
_entity.id
_entity.type
_entity.pdbx_description
1 polymer ?
#
loop_
_entity_poly.entity_id
_entity_poly.type
_entity_poly.pdbx_seq_one_letter_code
_entity_poly.pdbx_strand_id
1 'polypeptide(L)'
;MASTRTHEVKATVGEYTDQSGAKKKRYITVGAAFTDDQGRVSIKLESVPVSPEWSGWLSLYPVERNGNGQQRQSPPRTPKPAPLDDDEDDIPF
;
A
#
# COMPACT_ATOMS: atom_id res chain seq x y z
N MET A 1 -22.10 -5.45 -8.25
CA MET A 1 -20.95 -6.34 -8.47
C MET A 1 -19.91 -6.03 -7.40
N ALA A 2 -19.73 -6.93 -6.43
CA ALA A 2 -18.69 -6.76 -5.41
C ALA A 2 -17.38 -7.34 -5.97
N SER A 3 -16.34 -6.53 -6.07
CA SER A 3 -15.01 -6.97 -6.49
C SER A 3 -14.10 -7.10 -5.27
N THR A 4 -13.50 -8.28 -5.07
CA THR A 4 -12.61 -8.53 -3.92
C THR A 4 -11.17 -8.42 -4.39
N ARG A 5 -10.30 -7.77 -3.60
CA ARG A 5 -8.86 -7.74 -3.86
C ARG A 5 -8.30 -9.16 -3.72
N THR A 6 -7.82 -9.73 -4.81
CA THR A 6 -7.32 -11.12 -4.84
C THR A 6 -5.81 -11.19 -5.01
N HIS A 7 -5.20 -10.24 -5.72
CA HIS A 7 -3.75 -10.25 -5.96
C HIS A 7 -3.12 -8.86 -5.76
N GLU A 8 -1.85 -8.86 -5.36
CA GLU A 8 -0.93 -7.74 -5.51
C GLU A 8 -0.30 -7.77 -6.90
N VAL A 9 -0.17 -6.60 -7.52
CA VAL A 9 0.46 -6.48 -8.83
C VAL A 9 1.86 -5.92 -8.61
N LYS A 10 2.89 -6.67 -8.98
CA LYS A 10 4.29 -6.31 -8.77
C LYS A 10 5.04 -6.16 -10.08
N ALA A 11 5.92 -5.17 -10.13
CA ALA A 11 6.87 -4.97 -11.21
C ALA A 11 8.28 -5.34 -10.74
N THR A 12 9.06 -5.99 -11.59
CA THR A 12 10.50 -6.19 -11.34
C THR A 12 11.25 -4.96 -11.84
N VAL A 13 11.97 -4.28 -10.97
CA VAL A 13 12.63 -2.99 -11.27
C VAL A 13 14.15 -3.05 -11.11
N GLY A 14 14.73 -4.26 -11.11
CA GLY A 14 16.17 -4.47 -11.01
C GLY A 14 16.52 -5.66 -10.12
N GLU A 15 17.77 -5.71 -9.68
CA GLU A 15 18.31 -6.74 -8.79
C GLU A 15 19.09 -6.10 -7.63
N TYR A 16 19.22 -6.82 -6.53
CA TYR A 16 20.05 -6.44 -5.40
C TYR A 16 20.80 -7.65 -4.86
N THR A 17 22.00 -7.42 -4.35
CA THR A 17 22.79 -8.44 -3.65
C THR A 17 22.41 -8.41 -2.18
N ASP A 18 22.08 -9.56 -1.61
CA ASP A 18 21.86 -9.68 -0.17
C ASP A 18 23.18 -9.85 0.60
N GLN A 19 23.11 -9.87 1.94
CA GLN A 19 24.28 -10.01 2.80
C GLN A 19 25.04 -11.33 2.60
N SER A 20 24.41 -12.35 2.01
CA SER A 20 25.03 -13.64 1.69
C SER A 20 25.73 -13.66 0.33
N GLY A 21 25.67 -12.56 -0.43
CA GLY A 21 26.24 -12.47 -1.77
C GLY A 21 25.31 -12.98 -2.88
N ALA A 22 24.08 -13.40 -2.55
CA ALA A 22 23.13 -13.89 -3.54
C ALA A 22 22.43 -12.72 -4.26
N LYS A 23 22.31 -12.81 -5.58
CA LYS A 23 21.53 -11.86 -6.39
C LYS A 23 20.04 -12.18 -6.28
N LYS A 24 19.24 -11.17 -5.92
CA LYS A 24 17.78 -11.26 -5.79
C LYS A 24 17.10 -10.18 -6.62
N LYS A 25 15.98 -10.54 -7.24
CA LYS A 25 15.13 -9.58 -7.95
C LYS A 25 14.50 -8.57 -6.99
N ARG A 26 14.51 -7.30 -7.38
CA ARG A 26 13.83 -6.22 -6.68
C ARG A 26 12.44 -6.04 -7.26
N TYR A 27 11.43 -6.19 -6.43
CA TYR A 27 10.04 -6.00 -6.79
C TYR A 27 9.47 -4.76 -6.11
N ILE A 28 8.61 -4.04 -6.82
CA ILE A 28 7.76 -3.00 -6.24
C ILE A 28 6.30 -3.34 -6.49
N THR A 29 5.43 -3.05 -5.53
CA THR A 29 3.98 -3.17 -5.70
C THR A 29 3.49 -1.94 -6.45
N VAL A 30 2.84 -2.16 -7.59
CA VAL A 30 2.38 -1.09 -8.48
C VAL A 30 0.86 -0.94 -8.49
N GLY A 31 0.16 -1.90 -7.90
CA GLY A 31 -1.29 -1.92 -7.89
C GLY A 31 -1.86 -3.21 -7.29
N ALA A 32 -3.13 -3.46 -7.58
CA ALA A 32 -3.86 -4.62 -7.12
C ALA A 32 -4.79 -5.17 -8.20
N ALA A 33 -4.99 -6.49 -8.19
CA ALA A 33 -5.99 -7.13 -9.02
C ALA A 33 -7.20 -7.53 -8.18
N PHE A 34 -8.38 -7.34 -8.75
CA PHE A 34 -9.66 -7.64 -8.17
C PHE A 34 -10.36 -8.67 -9.05
N THR A 35 -10.94 -9.68 -8.43
CA THR A 35 -11.75 -10.67 -9.12
C THR A 35 -13.20 -10.48 -8.73
N ASP A 36 -14.10 -10.45 -9.71
CA ASP A 36 -15.53 -10.42 -9.48
C ASP A 36 -16.12 -11.84 -9.36
N ASP A 37 -17.42 -11.91 -9.09
CA ASP A 37 -18.20 -13.14 -8.99
C ASP A 37 -18.26 -13.94 -10.30
N GLN A 38 -18.02 -13.29 -11.45
CA GLN A 38 -17.98 -13.92 -12.77
C GLN A 38 -16.57 -14.36 -13.17
N GLY A 39 -15.58 -14.23 -12.27
CA GLY A 39 -14.20 -14.61 -12.51
C GLY A 39 -13.40 -13.62 -13.38
N ARG A 40 -13.96 -12.45 -13.69
CA ARG A 40 -13.22 -11.41 -14.43
C ARG A 40 -12.19 -10.77 -13.51
N VAL A 41 -10.99 -10.58 -14.04
CA VAL A 41 -9.89 -9.93 -13.33
C VAL A 41 -9.77 -8.49 -13.82
N SER A 42 -9.93 -7.54 -12.89
CA SER A 42 -9.69 -6.11 -13.12
C SER A 42 -8.44 -5.69 -12.38
N ILE A 43 -7.51 -5.00 -13.06
CA ILE A 43 -6.28 -4.50 -12.46
C ILE A 43 -6.40 -3.00 -12.23
N LYS A 44 -6.17 -2.56 -11.00
CA LYS A 44 -6.01 -1.15 -10.66
C LYS A 44 -4.53 -0.86 -10.43
N LEU A 45 -3.95 -0.01 -11.27
CA LEU A 45 -2.59 0.47 -11.13
C LEU A 45 -2.59 1.82 -10.40
N GLU A 46 -1.77 1.93 -9.35
CA GLU A 46 -1.56 3.18 -8.59
C GLU A 46 -0.27 3.88 -9.04
N SER A 47 0.71 3.13 -9.53
CA SER A 47 1.98 3.65 -10.04
C SER A 47 2.47 2.81 -11.21
N VAL A 48 3.19 3.41 -12.15
CA VAL A 48 3.83 2.68 -13.26
C VAL A 48 5.33 3.03 -13.27
N PRO A 49 6.23 2.04 -13.11
CA PRO A 49 7.65 2.31 -13.23
C PRO A 49 7.99 2.73 -14.66
N VAL A 50 8.99 3.58 -14.82
CA VAL A 50 9.45 4.05 -16.14
C VAL A 50 10.97 3.93 -16.30
N SER A 51 11.63 3.30 -15.31
CA SER A 51 13.07 3.07 -15.33
C SER A 51 13.44 2.07 -16.44
N PRO A 52 14.61 2.22 -17.08
CA PRO A 52 15.13 1.23 -18.03
C PRO A 52 15.30 -0.18 -17.45
N GLU A 53 15.42 -0.31 -16.13
CA GLU A 53 15.52 -1.59 -15.42
C GLU A 53 14.19 -2.36 -15.35
N TRP A 54 13.07 -1.72 -15.69
CA TRP A 54 11.78 -2.41 -15.75
C TRP A 54 11.59 -3.06 -17.12
N SER A 55 11.30 -4.36 -17.11
CA SER A 55 11.06 -5.15 -18.33
C SER A 55 9.69 -4.91 -18.98
N GLY A 56 8.85 -4.02 -18.43
CA GLY A 56 7.47 -3.78 -18.89
C GLY A 56 6.46 -4.81 -18.37
N TRP A 57 6.91 -5.86 -17.70
CA TRP A 57 6.05 -6.94 -17.21
C TRP A 57 5.54 -6.69 -15.80
N LEU A 58 4.30 -7.13 -15.56
CA LEU A 58 3.65 -7.15 -14.26
C LEU A 58 3.34 -8.60 -13.86
N SER A 59 3.52 -8.89 -12.58
CA SER A 59 3.26 -10.20 -11.99
C SER A 59 2.18 -10.09 -10.93
N LEU A 60 1.21 -11.01 -10.94
CA LEU A 60 0.13 -11.07 -9.97
C LEU A 60 0.49 -12.09 -8.89
N TYR A 61 0.53 -11.64 -7.64
CA TYR A 61 0.79 -12.48 -6.49
C TYR A 61 -0.47 -12.51 -5.61
N PRO A 62 -0.96 -13.69 -5.19
CA PRO A 62 -2.17 -13.75 -4.36
C PRO A 62 -1.96 -12.98 -3.06
N VAL A 63 -2.95 -12.18 -2.66
CA VAL A 63 -2.92 -11.56 -1.33
C VAL A 63 -3.27 -12.67 -0.34
N GLU A 64 -2.44 -12.85 0.69
CA GLU A 64 -2.78 -13.74 1.79
C GLU A 64 -4.08 -13.25 2.42
N ARG A 65 -5.14 -14.04 2.27
CA ARG A 65 -6.45 -13.76 2.85
C ARG A 65 -6.32 -14.02 4.34
N ASN A 66 -5.77 -13.05 5.08
CA ASN A 66 -5.74 -13.08 6.54
C ASN A 66 -7.18 -13.27 7.02
N GLY A 67 -7.50 -14.47 7.46
CA GLY A 67 -8.85 -14.93 7.80
C GLY A 67 -9.48 -14.25 9.01
N ASN A 68 -8.96 -13.12 9.48
CA ASN A 68 -9.56 -12.32 10.53
C ASN A 68 -9.56 -10.87 10.08
N GLY A 69 -10.75 -10.32 9.86
CA GLY A 69 -10.95 -8.88 9.82
C GLY A 69 -10.42 -8.27 11.10
N GLN A 70 -9.20 -7.74 11.08
CA GLN A 70 -8.78 -6.73 12.04
C GLN A 70 -9.58 -5.48 11.70
N GLN A 71 -10.80 -5.45 12.24
CA GLN A 71 -11.45 -4.23 12.64
C GLN A 71 -10.38 -3.43 13.39
N ARG A 72 -9.84 -2.38 12.78
CA ARG A 72 -9.04 -1.38 13.48
C ARG A 72 -9.93 -0.87 14.59
N GLN A 73 -9.78 -1.43 15.80
CA GLN A 73 -10.34 -0.83 16.99
C GLN A 73 -9.65 0.51 17.12
N SER A 74 -10.39 1.57 16.81
CA SER A 74 -10.01 2.93 17.15
C SER A 74 -9.70 2.93 18.65
N PRO A 75 -8.52 3.39 19.10
CA PRO A 75 -8.29 3.56 20.53
C PRO A 75 -9.36 4.52 21.08
N PRO A 76 -9.89 4.28 22.31
CA PRO A 76 -10.86 5.17 22.91
C PRO A 76 -10.30 6.59 22.98
N ARG A 77 -11.04 7.56 22.44
CA ARG A 77 -10.69 8.98 22.51
C ARG A 77 -10.61 9.39 23.98
N THR A 78 -9.40 9.68 24.46
CA THR A 78 -9.21 10.44 25.70
C THR A 78 -9.82 11.83 25.50
N PRO A 79 -10.69 12.33 26.40
CA PRO A 79 -11.19 13.69 26.29
C PRO A 79 -10.04 14.69 26.39
N LYS A 80 -9.96 15.58 25.41
CA LYS A 80 -9.02 16.70 25.34
C LYS A 80 -9.32 17.64 26.53
N PRO A 81 -8.34 18.01 27.38
CA PRO A 81 -8.54 19.08 28.36
C PRO A 81 -8.82 20.41 27.63
N ALA A 82 -9.67 21.24 28.23
CA ALA A 82 -10.10 22.53 27.68
C ALA A 82 -8.91 23.45 27.33
N PRO A 83 -9.05 24.35 26.35
CA PRO A 83 -8.03 25.37 26.09
C PRO A 83 -7.87 26.25 27.33
N LEU A 84 -6.63 26.45 27.76
CA LEU A 84 -6.27 27.62 28.56
C LEU A 84 -6.44 28.82 27.63
N ASP A 85 -7.23 29.81 28.05
CA ASP A 85 -7.25 31.13 27.45
C ASP A 85 -5.82 31.69 27.51
N ASP A 86 -5.15 31.73 26.37
CA ASP A 86 -3.81 32.31 26.22
C ASP A 86 -4.05 33.77 25.83
N ASP A 87 -3.70 34.64 26.76
CA ASP A 87 -3.98 36.07 26.79
C ASP A 87 -3.66 36.78 25.46
N GLU A 88 -4.66 37.55 25.02
CA GLU A 88 -4.81 38.23 23.74
C GLU A 88 -3.87 39.43 23.50
N ASP A 89 -2.67 39.50 24.11
CA ASP A 89 -2.04 40.82 24.34
C ASP A 89 -0.50 40.97 24.24
N ASP A 90 0.26 40.21 23.43
CA ASP A 90 1.63 40.69 23.07
C ASP A 90 2.31 40.04 21.84
N ILE A 91 1.96 40.45 20.61
CA ILE A 91 2.86 40.28 19.46
C ILE A 91 2.92 41.58 18.65
N PRO A 92 3.97 42.42 18.78
CA PRO A 92 4.16 43.57 17.92
C PRO A 92 4.66 43.16 16.52
N PHE A 93 4.15 43.85 15.49
CA PHE A 93 4.45 43.67 14.05
C PHE A 93 5.91 43.94 13.68
#